data_AF-A0AAE0BVC7-F1
#
_entry.id   AF-A0AAE0BVC7-F1
#
_cell.length_a   1.000
_cell.length_b   1.000
_cell.length_c   1.000
_cell.angle_alpha   90.00
_cell.angle_beta   90.00
_cell.angle_gamma   90.00
#
_symmetry.space_group_name_H-M   'P 1'
#
loop_
_entity.id
_entity.type
_entity.pdbx_description
1 polymer ?
#
loop_
_entity_poly.entity_id
_entity_poly.type
_entity_poly.pdbx_seq_one_letter_code
_entity_poly.pdbx_strand_id
1 'polypeptide(L)'
;MPLVPMNAQQLTARRVIRLVFIIFALLTIPVLVWIVRVMYLRGAETHVIGWAVGGVLLALLILPTSLYQIDGHLEHYTKPHLQRHIIRVVWMVPIYAINSWLALSLGVLCLPEGIKYLDALRECYEAFTVYSFFSFLLNYLTEASGGDLAGKLKERGISRETQGKPPMTHMFPFAWGSTNFIPAWKMGQDFVDYCKIGVLSYVVLKPTTTFITVISQLLDIYGDGEMLNFNKTYPYVMFIDNCAQVWAVYCLGDFTSSPSARLRDSHIIFLYARSFVFARPSLTQNLLEPAWLPSILSMPG
;
A
#
# COMPACT_ATOMS: atom_id res chain seq x y z
N MET A 1 -11.00 25.79 -14.24
CA MET A 1 -12.30 26.11 -13.60
C MET A 1 -12.00 26.85 -12.32
N PRO A 2 -12.54 28.07 -12.10
CA PRO A 2 -12.43 28.71 -10.81
C PRO A 2 -13.17 27.85 -9.77
N LEU A 3 -12.58 27.70 -8.58
CA LEU A 3 -13.22 27.09 -7.42
C LEU A 3 -14.51 27.87 -7.15
N VAL A 4 -15.68 27.27 -7.39
CA VAL A 4 -16.93 27.82 -6.87
C VAL A 4 -16.77 27.85 -5.36
N PRO A 5 -16.78 29.03 -4.71
CA PRO A 5 -16.65 29.08 -3.27
C PRO A 5 -17.84 28.34 -2.66
N MET A 6 -17.56 27.26 -1.92
CA MET A 6 -18.60 26.54 -1.19
C MET A 6 -19.30 27.50 -0.24
N ASN A 7 -20.63 27.54 -0.32
CA ASN A 7 -21.43 28.37 0.56
C ASN A 7 -21.24 27.91 2.02
N ALA A 8 -21.29 28.85 2.97
CA ALA A 8 -21.14 28.55 4.40
C ALA A 8 -22.10 27.44 4.90
N GLN A 9 -23.28 27.33 4.29
CA GLN A 9 -24.23 26.25 4.56
C GLN A 9 -23.73 24.86 4.13
N GLN A 10 -23.03 24.75 3.00
CA GLN A 10 -22.44 23.48 2.53
C GLN A 10 -21.28 23.05 3.43
N LEU A 11 -20.49 24.00 3.93
CA LEU A 11 -19.40 23.72 4.85
C LEU A 11 -19.93 23.20 6.21
N THR A 12 -21.00 23.81 6.73
CA THR A 12 -21.65 23.39 7.98
C THR A 12 -22.31 22.02 7.82
N ALA A 13 -23.03 21.78 6.72
CA ALA A 13 -23.62 20.48 6.42
C ALA A 13 -22.57 19.35 6.39
N ARG A 14 -21.40 19.59 5.79
CA ARG A 14 -20.31 18.60 5.78
C ARG A 14 -19.68 18.35 7.13
N ARG A 15 -19.54 19.37 7.97
CA ARG A 15 -19.07 19.19 9.35
C ARG A 15 -20.06 18.32 10.13
N VAL A 16 -21.35 18.55 9.95
CA VAL A 16 -22.41 17.74 10.55
C VAL A 16 -22.36 16.30 10.04
N ILE A 17 -22.29 16.07 8.72
CA ILE A 17 -22.17 14.73 8.12
C ILE A 17 -20.93 14.01 8.66
N ARG A 18 -19.79 14.69 8.74
CA ARG A 18 -18.55 14.11 9.29
C ARG A 18 -18.70 13.75 10.77
N LEU A 19 -19.30 14.62 11.57
CA LEU A 19 -19.54 14.34 12.99
C LEU A 19 -20.51 13.18 13.18
N VAL A 20 -21.60 13.14 12.40
CA VAL A 20 -22.55 12.02 12.39
C VAL A 20 -21.85 10.71 12.01
N PHE A 21 -20.99 10.74 11.00
CA PHE A 21 -20.21 9.58 10.60
C PHE A 21 -19.24 9.10 11.68
N ILE A 22 -18.53 10.04 12.33
CA ILE A 22 -17.60 9.71 13.43
C ILE A 22 -18.37 9.15 14.64
N ILE A 23 -19.51 9.75 15.00
CA ILE A 23 -20.36 9.26 16.08
C ILE A 23 -20.88 7.86 15.75
N PHE A 24 -21.36 7.65 14.53
CA PHE A 24 -21.79 6.34 14.06
C PHE A 24 -20.65 5.31 14.17
N ALA A 25 -19.46 5.64 13.67
CA ALA A 25 -18.28 4.79 13.78
C ALA A 25 -17.91 4.47 15.24
N LEU A 26 -17.94 5.45 16.14
CA LEU A 26 -17.67 5.23 17.57
C LEU A 26 -18.70 4.31 18.22
N LEU A 27 -19.97 4.38 17.79
CA LEU A 27 -21.04 3.50 18.27
C LEU A 27 -20.94 2.07 17.73
N THR A 28 -20.25 1.83 16.60
CA THR A 28 -20.08 0.47 16.07
C THR A 28 -19.25 -0.42 17.00
N ILE A 29 -18.22 0.11 17.67
CA ILE A 29 -17.33 -0.66 18.55
C ILE A 29 -18.08 -1.29 19.74
N PRO A 30 -18.86 -0.56 20.57
CA PRO A 30 -19.62 -1.16 21.66
C PRO A 30 -20.69 -2.13 21.16
N VAL A 31 -21.31 -1.86 20.01
CA VAL A 31 -22.27 -2.78 19.37
C VAL A 31 -21.58 -4.08 18.98
N LEU A 32 -20.37 -4.02 18.41
CA LEU A 32 -19.56 -5.18 18.07
C LEU A 32 -19.20 -6.02 19.30
N VAL A 33 -18.74 -5.37 20.38
CA VAL A 33 -18.42 -6.06 21.65
C VAL A 33 -19.67 -6.75 22.20
N TRP A 34 -20.83 -6.11 22.12
CA TRP A 34 -22.10 -6.70 22.53
C TRP A 34 -22.49 -7.91 21.67
N ILE A 35 -22.39 -7.81 20.34
CA ILE A 35 -22.68 -8.92 19.41
C ILE A 35 -21.76 -10.11 19.70
N VAL A 36 -20.45 -9.88 19.83
CA VAL A 36 -19.47 -10.94 20.15
C VAL A 36 -19.82 -11.61 21.46
N ARG A 37 -20.14 -10.84 22.50
CA ARG A 37 -20.54 -11.38 23.80
C ARG A 37 -21.80 -12.23 23.70
N VAL A 38 -22.82 -11.79 22.96
CA VAL A 38 -24.06 -12.55 22.74
C VAL A 38 -23.78 -13.85 21.98
N MET A 39 -22.96 -13.83 20.94
CA MET A 39 -22.63 -15.04 20.18
C MET A 39 -21.79 -16.03 20.99
N TYR A 40 -20.85 -15.55 21.79
CA TYR A 40 -20.07 -16.37 22.71
C TYR A 40 -20.95 -17.04 23.77
N LEU A 41 -21.90 -16.28 24.36
CA LEU A 41 -22.86 -16.82 25.32
C LEU A 41 -23.83 -17.84 24.71
N ARG A 42 -24.05 -17.78 23.39
CA ARG A 42 -24.86 -18.76 22.64
C ARG A 42 -24.05 -19.99 22.20
N GLY A 43 -22.76 -20.07 22.54
CA GLY A 43 -21.90 -21.21 22.18
C GLY A 43 -21.58 -21.28 20.69
N ALA A 44 -21.57 -20.15 19.97
CA ALA A 44 -21.24 -20.13 18.55
C ALA A 44 -19.76 -20.48 18.32
N GLU A 45 -19.47 -21.15 17.19
CA GLU A 45 -18.11 -21.47 16.79
C GLU A 45 -17.28 -20.21 16.48
N THR A 46 -15.99 -20.26 16.80
CA THR A 46 -15.05 -19.13 16.65
C THR A 46 -14.99 -18.60 15.21
N HIS A 47 -15.05 -19.49 14.22
CA HIS A 47 -15.05 -19.12 12.80
C HIS A 47 -16.29 -18.30 12.40
N VAL A 48 -17.46 -18.66 12.93
CA VAL A 48 -18.73 -17.96 12.66
C VAL A 48 -18.74 -16.58 13.33
N ILE A 49 -18.19 -16.48 14.54
CA ILE A 49 -18.02 -15.19 15.24
C ILE A 49 -17.09 -14.27 14.43
N GLY A 50 -15.96 -14.80 13.94
CA GLY A 50 -15.01 -14.04 13.12
C GLY A 50 -15.62 -13.53 11.82
N TRP A 51 -16.40 -14.37 11.14
CA TRP A 51 -17.13 -13.99 9.93
C TRP A 51 -18.16 -12.87 10.17
N ALA A 52 -18.97 -13.00 11.23
CA ALA A 52 -19.99 -12.01 11.58
C ALA A 52 -19.37 -10.65 11.97
N VAL A 53 -18.32 -10.69 12.80
CA VAL A 53 -17.56 -9.50 13.21
C VAL A 53 -16.92 -8.81 12.01
N GLY A 54 -16.25 -9.58 11.15
CA GLY A 54 -15.63 -9.06 9.94
C GLY A 54 -16.63 -8.37 9.00
N GLY A 55 -17.82 -8.96 8.84
CA GLY A 55 -18.88 -8.40 8.01
C GLY A 55 -19.43 -7.08 8.56
N VAL A 56 -19.64 -7.00 9.87
CA VAL A 56 -20.10 -5.77 10.54
C VAL A 56 -19.05 -4.66 10.42
N LEU A 57 -17.77 -4.96 10.65
CA LEU A 57 -16.68 -4.00 10.48
C LEU A 57 -16.57 -3.51 9.03
N LEU A 58 -16.65 -4.42 8.06
CA LEU A 58 -16.62 -4.09 6.64
C LEU A 58 -17.75 -3.14 6.25
N ALA A 59 -18.98 -3.51 6.57
CA ALA A 59 -20.17 -2.79 6.15
C ALA A 59 -20.33 -1.43 6.84
N LEU A 60 -19.98 -1.33 8.13
CA LEU A 60 -20.27 -0.13 8.92
C LEU A 60 -19.09 0.84 9.04
N LEU A 61 -17.85 0.36 8.95
CA LEU A 61 -16.67 1.20 9.08
C LEU A 61 -15.91 1.33 7.77
N ILE A 62 -15.48 0.20 7.19
CA ILE A 62 -14.46 0.24 6.14
C ILE A 62 -15.02 0.79 4.82
N LEU A 63 -16.13 0.23 4.33
CA LEU A 63 -16.75 0.71 3.09
C LEU A 63 -17.21 2.17 3.19
N PRO A 64 -17.94 2.59 4.24
CA PRO A 64 -18.38 3.97 4.34
C PRO A 64 -17.22 4.97 4.49
N THR A 65 -16.17 4.62 5.24
CA THR A 65 -14.99 5.49 5.40
C THR A 65 -14.25 5.66 4.07
N SER A 66 -14.06 4.57 3.34
CA SER A 66 -13.39 4.64 2.03
C SER A 66 -14.21 5.43 1.01
N LEU A 67 -15.53 5.22 0.95
CA LEU A 67 -16.40 5.95 0.05
C LEU A 67 -16.44 7.45 0.40
N TYR A 68 -16.47 7.79 1.68
CA TYR A 68 -16.38 9.18 2.14
C TYR A 68 -15.07 9.86 1.71
N GLN A 69 -13.93 9.15 1.79
CA GLN A 69 -12.64 9.67 1.31
C GLN A 69 -12.63 9.88 -0.21
N ILE A 70 -13.20 8.94 -0.98
CA ILE A 70 -13.28 9.03 -2.44
C ILE A 70 -14.19 10.20 -2.84
N ASP A 71 -15.35 10.34 -2.21
CA ASP A 71 -16.30 11.42 -2.46
C ASP A 71 -15.64 12.79 -2.22
N GLY A 72 -14.87 12.94 -1.13
CA GLY A 72 -14.11 14.15 -0.87
C GLY A 72 -13.13 14.54 -1.99
N HIS A 73 -12.51 13.56 -2.66
CA HIS A 73 -11.64 13.79 -3.82
C HIS A 73 -12.42 14.12 -5.09
N LEU A 74 -13.62 13.54 -5.28
CA LEU A 74 -14.50 13.80 -6.42
C LEU A 74 -15.18 15.17 -6.34
N GLU A 75 -15.51 15.65 -5.15
CA GLU A 75 -16.16 16.94 -4.96
C GLU A 75 -15.20 18.11 -5.19
N HIS A 76 -13.92 17.97 -4.84
CA HIS A 76 -12.89 19.00 -5.05
C HIS A 76 -12.01 18.67 -6.26
N TYR A 77 -12.60 18.23 -7.37
CA TYR A 77 -11.90 17.72 -8.55
C TYR A 77 -11.19 18.81 -9.38
N THR A 78 -10.26 19.52 -8.75
CA THR A 78 -9.53 20.66 -9.32
C THR A 78 -8.37 20.23 -10.21
N LYS A 79 -7.75 19.08 -9.93
CA LYS A 79 -6.58 18.55 -10.65
C LYS A 79 -6.83 17.09 -11.04
N PRO A 80 -7.58 16.84 -12.13
CA PRO A 80 -8.06 15.52 -12.50
C PRO A 80 -6.93 14.51 -12.74
N HIS A 81 -5.81 14.97 -13.29
CA HIS A 81 -4.63 14.15 -13.58
C HIS A 81 -3.96 13.63 -12.31
N LEU A 82 -3.95 14.38 -11.21
CA LEU A 82 -3.40 13.94 -9.93
C LEU A 82 -4.41 13.11 -9.13
N GLN A 83 -5.64 13.61 -9.04
CA GLN A 83 -6.66 13.01 -8.17
C GLN A 83 -7.11 11.63 -8.62
N ARG A 84 -7.14 11.35 -9.93
CA ARG A 84 -7.43 10.01 -10.44
C ARG A 84 -6.47 8.95 -9.90
N HIS A 85 -5.19 9.30 -9.73
CA HIS A 85 -4.20 8.37 -9.17
C HIS A 85 -4.40 8.17 -7.66
N ILE A 86 -4.75 9.22 -6.91
CA ILE A 86 -5.07 9.10 -5.48
C ILE A 86 -6.29 8.19 -5.28
N ILE A 87 -7.37 8.41 -6.05
CA ILE A 87 -8.58 7.60 -5.97
C ILE A 87 -8.26 6.12 -6.20
N ARG A 88 -7.43 5.80 -7.20
CA ARG A 88 -6.97 4.41 -7.45
C ARG A 88 -6.21 3.81 -6.26
N VAL A 89 -5.43 4.60 -5.52
CA VAL A 89 -4.72 4.11 -4.33
C VAL A 89 -5.68 3.89 -3.16
N VAL A 90 -6.64 4.79 -2.94
CA VAL A 90 -7.62 4.68 -1.85
C VAL A 90 -8.52 3.45 -2.02
N TRP A 91 -8.86 3.08 -3.26
CA TRP A 91 -9.65 1.88 -3.58
C TRP A 91 -9.03 0.55 -3.12
N MET A 92 -7.74 0.53 -2.78
CA MET A 92 -7.08 -0.68 -2.27
C MET A 92 -7.63 -1.09 -0.88
N VAL A 93 -7.97 -0.13 -0.01
CA VAL A 93 -8.54 -0.40 1.32
C VAL A 93 -9.85 -1.23 1.27
N PRO A 94 -10.89 -0.82 0.53
CA PRO A 94 -12.13 -1.60 0.46
C PRO A 94 -11.94 -2.94 -0.26
N ILE A 95 -11.06 -3.01 -1.27
CA ILE A 95 -10.75 -4.28 -1.96
C ILE A 95 -10.14 -5.28 -0.98
N TYR A 96 -9.19 -4.86 -0.15
CA TYR A 96 -8.57 -5.73 0.86
C TYR A 96 -9.58 -6.17 1.92
N ALA A 97 -10.43 -5.26 2.38
CA ALA A 97 -11.45 -5.58 3.36
C ALA A 97 -12.48 -6.59 2.81
N ILE A 98 -12.93 -6.40 1.56
CA ILE A 98 -13.83 -7.34 0.88
C ILE A 98 -13.13 -8.69 0.70
N ASN A 99 -11.87 -8.72 0.26
CA ASN A 99 -11.09 -9.94 0.12
C ASN A 99 -10.99 -10.71 1.44
N SER A 100 -10.66 -10.04 2.54
CA SER A 100 -10.57 -10.66 3.87
C SER A 100 -11.91 -11.19 4.36
N TRP A 101 -13.01 -10.46 4.15
CA TRP A 101 -14.34 -10.92 4.53
C TRP A 101 -14.82 -12.10 3.66
N LEU A 102 -14.56 -12.06 2.36
CA LEU A 102 -14.87 -13.16 1.45
C LEU A 102 -14.02 -14.40 1.75
N ALA A 103 -12.74 -14.24 2.10
CA ALA A 103 -11.90 -15.35 2.52
C ALA A 103 -12.46 -16.05 3.79
N LEU A 104 -12.95 -15.28 4.77
CA LEU A 104 -13.65 -15.82 5.94
C LEU A 104 -14.98 -16.50 5.55
N SER A 105 -15.75 -15.88 4.65
CA SER A 105 -17.05 -16.39 4.19
C SER A 105 -16.91 -17.71 3.43
N LEU A 106 -15.93 -17.79 2.52
CA LEU A 106 -15.62 -18.98 1.73
C LEU A 106 -14.95 -20.06 2.57
N GLY A 107 -14.19 -19.66 3.60
CA GLY A 107 -13.69 -20.58 4.64
C GLY A 107 -14.82 -21.27 5.40
N VAL A 108 -15.89 -20.54 5.75
CA VAL A 108 -17.10 -21.12 6.36
C VAL A 108 -17.86 -22.02 5.38
N LEU A 109 -17.84 -21.70 4.08
CA LEU A 109 -18.46 -22.51 3.02
C LEU A 109 -17.58 -23.68 2.52
N CYS A 110 -16.38 -23.87 3.09
CA CYS A 110 -15.41 -24.90 2.70
C CYS A 110 -15.05 -24.90 1.19
N LEU A 111 -14.96 -23.72 0.57
CA LEU A 111 -14.62 -23.55 -0.86
C LEU A 111 -13.19 -22.97 -1.02
N PRO A 112 -12.14 -23.81 -0.97
CA PRO A 112 -10.75 -23.34 -0.95
C PRO A 112 -10.31 -22.72 -2.28
N GLU A 113 -10.87 -23.15 -3.40
CA GLU A 113 -10.47 -22.64 -4.73
C GLU A 113 -10.86 -21.18 -4.93
N GLY A 114 -12.00 -20.75 -4.39
CA GLY A 114 -12.44 -19.35 -4.50
C GLY A 114 -11.52 -18.37 -3.79
N ILE A 115 -10.90 -18.78 -2.68
CA ILE A 115 -9.99 -17.95 -1.89
C ILE A 115 -8.73 -17.63 -2.70
N LYS A 116 -8.17 -18.63 -3.40
CA LYS A 116 -6.96 -18.48 -4.23
C LYS A 116 -7.14 -17.45 -5.34
N TYR A 117 -8.28 -17.48 -6.05
CA TYR A 117 -8.56 -16.51 -7.11
C TYR A 117 -8.73 -15.08 -6.58
N LEU A 118 -9.38 -14.92 -5.43
CA LEU A 118 -9.54 -13.61 -4.80
C LEU A 118 -8.19 -13.03 -4.36
N ASP A 119 -7.33 -13.85 -3.74
CA ASP A 119 -5.98 -13.44 -3.37
C ASP A 119 -5.13 -13.08 -4.60
N ALA A 120 -5.24 -13.83 -5.70
CA ALA A 120 -4.58 -13.52 -6.97
C ALA A 120 -5.02 -12.17 -7.56
N LEU A 121 -6.32 -11.85 -7.50
CA LEU A 121 -6.85 -10.55 -7.95
C LEU A 121 -6.33 -9.41 -7.06
N ARG A 122 -6.29 -9.62 -5.74
CA ARG A 122 -5.75 -8.66 -4.78
C ARG A 122 -4.27 -8.36 -5.05
N GLU A 123 -3.47 -9.39 -5.32
CA GLU A 123 -2.05 -9.25 -5.65
C GLU A 123 -1.83 -8.48 -6.95
N CYS A 124 -2.65 -8.72 -7.98
CA CYS A 124 -2.61 -7.92 -9.21
C CYS A 124 -2.95 -6.44 -8.94
N TYR A 125 -3.92 -6.17 -8.05
CA TYR A 125 -4.30 -4.81 -7.69
C TYR A 125 -3.22 -4.06 -6.90
N GLU A 126 -2.44 -4.78 -6.09
CA GLU A 126 -1.29 -4.23 -5.38
C GLU A 126 -0.26 -3.65 -6.35
N ALA A 127 0.11 -4.42 -7.39
CA ALA A 127 0.97 -3.95 -8.47
C ALA A 127 0.42 -2.70 -9.16
N PHE A 128 -0.87 -2.71 -9.52
CA PHE A 128 -1.52 -1.54 -10.11
C PHE A 128 -1.51 -0.29 -9.21
N THR A 129 -1.63 -0.49 -7.90
CA THR A 129 -1.59 0.58 -6.89
C THR A 129 -0.21 1.21 -6.83
N VAL A 130 0.86 0.41 -6.83
CA VAL A 130 2.25 0.90 -6.86
C VAL A 130 2.51 1.73 -8.12
N TYR A 131 2.07 1.26 -9.29
CA TYR A 131 2.16 2.03 -10.54
C TYR A 131 1.39 3.37 -10.46
N SER A 132 0.18 3.34 -9.92
CA SER A 132 -0.66 4.54 -9.78
C SER A 132 -0.01 5.55 -8.85
N PHE A 133 0.62 5.09 -7.77
CA PHE A 133 1.35 5.94 -6.84
C PHE A 133 2.62 6.54 -7.46
N PHE A 134 3.41 5.77 -8.19
CA PHE A 134 4.55 6.31 -8.94
C PHE A 134 4.12 7.36 -9.97
N SER A 135 3.07 7.06 -10.75
CA SER A 135 2.51 8.00 -11.73
C SER A 135 1.98 9.28 -11.10
N PHE A 136 1.40 9.18 -9.88
CA PHE A 136 1.00 10.34 -9.09
C PHE A 136 2.20 11.23 -8.75
N LEU A 137 3.26 10.64 -8.20
CA LEU A 137 4.48 11.38 -7.83
C LEU A 137 5.10 12.06 -9.06
N LEU A 138 5.22 11.34 -10.18
CA LEU A 138 5.77 11.88 -11.42
C LEU A 138 4.97 13.10 -11.90
N ASN A 139 3.64 12.97 -11.99
CA ASN A 139 2.78 14.06 -12.44
C ASN A 139 2.83 15.27 -11.48
N TYR A 140 2.87 15.00 -10.17
CA TYR A 140 2.97 16.05 -9.16
C TYR A 140 4.27 16.84 -9.29
N LEU A 141 5.40 16.16 -9.50
CA LEU A 141 6.70 16.82 -9.68
C LEU A 141 6.80 17.56 -11.00
N THR A 142 6.22 17.03 -12.08
CA THR A 142 6.16 17.71 -13.37
C THR A 142 5.39 19.02 -13.27
N GLU A 143 4.28 19.04 -12.54
CA GLU A 143 3.51 20.26 -12.31
C GLU A 143 4.24 21.27 -11.43
N ALA A 144 4.86 20.81 -10.33
CA ALA A 144 5.72 21.66 -9.49
C ALA A 144 6.93 22.22 -10.25
N SER A 145 7.37 21.50 -11.28
CA SER A 145 8.46 21.86 -12.18
C SER A 145 8.01 22.73 -13.37
N GLY A 146 6.73 23.05 -13.51
CA GLY A 146 6.22 23.88 -14.61
C GLY A 146 6.28 23.20 -15.98
N GLY A 147 6.17 21.86 -16.03
CA GLY A 147 6.11 21.08 -17.26
C GLY A 147 7.44 20.48 -17.73
N ASP A 148 8.59 20.99 -17.27
CA ASP A 148 9.91 20.45 -17.60
C ASP A 148 10.62 19.86 -16.37
N LEU A 149 10.16 18.67 -15.97
CA LEU A 149 10.75 17.92 -14.85
C LEU A 149 12.21 17.54 -15.14
N ALA A 150 12.48 17.07 -16.36
CA ALA A 150 13.79 16.56 -16.73
C ALA A 150 14.85 17.66 -16.81
N GLY A 151 14.51 18.81 -17.39
CA GLY A 151 15.37 19.98 -17.41
C GLY A 151 15.69 20.48 -16.01
N LYS A 152 14.68 20.65 -15.14
CA LYS A 152 14.91 21.10 -13.75
C LYS A 152 15.69 20.11 -12.90
N LEU A 153 15.49 18.80 -13.12
CA LEU A 153 16.30 17.76 -12.47
C LEU A 153 17.75 17.82 -12.93
N LYS A 154 17.98 18.01 -14.24
CA LYS A 154 19.31 18.14 -14.83
C LYS A 154 20.04 19.39 -14.35
N GLU A 155 19.39 20.56 -14.36
CA GLU A 155 19.94 21.82 -13.85
C GLU A 155 20.32 21.73 -12.36
N ARG A 156 19.48 21.07 -11.55
CA ARG A 156 19.76 20.86 -10.12
C ARG A 156 20.85 19.82 -9.87
N GLY A 157 20.95 18.81 -10.74
CA GLY A 157 22.05 17.86 -10.77
C GLY A 157 23.38 18.55 -11.00
N ILE A 158 23.45 19.35 -12.07
CA ILE A 158 24.61 20.17 -12.44
C ILE A 158 24.96 21.14 -11.30
N SER A 159 23.97 21.85 -10.74
CA SER A 159 24.18 22.80 -9.64
C SER A 159 24.74 22.13 -8.37
N ARG A 160 24.41 20.86 -8.10
CA ARG A 160 24.97 20.11 -6.97
C ARG A 160 26.41 19.70 -7.21
N GLU A 161 26.72 19.27 -8.43
CA GLU A 161 28.07 18.93 -8.86
C GLU A 161 28.97 20.17 -8.79
N THR A 162 28.49 21.34 -9.23
CA THR A 162 29.19 22.62 -9.10
C THR A 162 29.37 23.08 -7.65
N GLN A 163 28.46 22.71 -6.74
CA GLN A 163 28.55 23.00 -5.30
C GLN A 163 29.41 21.99 -4.53
N GLY A 164 30.05 21.01 -5.20
CA GLY A 164 30.86 19.98 -4.54
C GLY A 164 30.05 19.05 -3.61
N LYS A 165 28.71 19.04 -3.74
CA LYS A 165 27.86 18.11 -2.98
C LYS A 165 27.86 16.78 -3.72
N PRO A 166 28.01 15.63 -3.00
CA PRO A 166 27.98 14.34 -3.66
C PRO A 166 26.66 14.14 -4.43
N PRO A 167 26.68 13.41 -5.56
CA PRO A 167 25.46 12.99 -6.24
C PRO A 167 24.56 12.23 -5.26
N MET A 168 23.25 12.16 -5.53
CA MET A 168 22.30 11.57 -4.59
C MET A 168 22.75 10.16 -4.19
N THR A 169 23.14 10.03 -2.93
CA THR A 169 23.45 8.75 -2.33
C THR A 169 22.16 7.95 -2.22
N HIS A 170 22.19 6.75 -2.78
CA HIS A 170 21.12 5.76 -2.70
C HIS A 170 20.64 5.53 -1.26
N MET A 171 19.36 5.21 -1.08
CA MET A 171 18.84 4.87 0.26
C MET A 171 19.29 3.46 0.69
N PHE A 172 19.47 3.25 2.00
CA PHE A 172 19.78 1.93 2.59
C PHE A 172 18.74 0.87 2.16
N PRO A 173 19.12 -0.35 1.71
CA PRO A 173 20.34 -1.13 2.03
C PRO A 173 21.51 -1.08 1.03
N PHE A 174 21.32 -0.57 -0.20
CA PHE A 174 22.37 -0.57 -1.23
C PHE A 174 23.46 0.50 -1.03
N ALA A 175 23.36 1.28 0.04
CA ALA A 175 24.34 2.28 0.49
C ALA A 175 25.25 1.79 1.62
N TRP A 176 25.23 0.48 1.96
CA TRP A 176 26.12 -0.07 2.98
C TRP A 176 27.52 -0.30 2.41
N GLY A 177 28.41 0.67 2.64
CA GLY A 177 29.84 0.58 2.35
C GLY A 177 30.29 1.39 1.14
N SER A 178 31.60 1.69 1.10
CA SER A 178 32.34 2.45 0.08
C SER A 178 32.42 1.76 -1.31
N THR A 179 31.49 0.86 -1.61
CA THR A 179 31.37 0.14 -2.88
C THR A 179 29.98 0.42 -3.42
N ASN A 180 29.88 1.46 -4.26
CA ASN A 180 28.71 1.69 -5.11
C ASN A 180 28.59 0.51 -6.08
N PHE A 181 27.85 -0.55 -5.69
CA PHE A 181 27.47 -1.63 -6.61
C PHE A 181 26.63 -1.10 -7.78
N ILE A 182 25.99 0.06 -7.60
CA ILE A 182 25.22 0.78 -8.61
C ILE A 182 25.89 2.15 -8.81
N PRO A 183 26.29 2.53 -10.03
CA PRO A 183 26.84 3.85 -10.29
C PRO A 183 25.81 4.93 -9.94
N ALA A 184 26.26 6.04 -9.35
CA ALA A 184 25.36 7.13 -8.98
C ALA A 184 24.56 7.62 -10.19
N TRP A 185 23.23 7.60 -10.10
CA TRP A 185 22.36 7.97 -11.22
C TRP A 185 22.50 9.47 -11.51
N LYS A 186 22.80 9.81 -12.77
CA LYS A 186 22.86 11.20 -13.22
C LYS A 186 21.45 11.79 -13.16
N MET A 187 21.30 12.88 -12.42
CA MET A 187 20.00 13.57 -12.29
C MET A 187 19.59 14.14 -13.66
N GLY A 188 18.40 13.77 -14.14
CA GLY A 188 17.92 14.14 -15.47
C GLY A 188 16.78 13.24 -15.95
N GLN A 189 16.64 13.12 -17.27
CA GLN A 189 15.68 12.23 -17.95
C GLN A 189 15.95 10.75 -17.61
N ASP A 190 17.21 10.34 -17.71
CA ASP A 190 17.64 8.95 -17.46
C ASP A 190 17.25 8.47 -16.05
N PHE A 191 17.39 9.32 -15.03
CA PHE A 191 16.96 9.00 -13.65
C PHE A 191 15.46 8.66 -13.58
N VAL A 192 14.62 9.47 -14.23
CA VAL A 192 13.16 9.25 -14.24
C VAL A 192 12.82 7.96 -14.97
N ASP A 193 13.51 7.69 -16.09
CA ASP A 193 13.32 6.47 -16.87
C ASP A 193 13.77 5.22 -16.12
N TYR A 194 14.91 5.25 -15.42
CA TYR A 194 15.35 4.14 -14.58
C TYR A 194 14.40 3.87 -13.41
N CYS A 195 13.92 4.92 -12.72
CA CYS A 195 12.89 4.76 -11.69
C CYS A 195 11.60 4.15 -12.27
N LYS A 196 11.18 4.62 -13.45
CA LYS A 196 9.99 4.11 -14.15
C LYS A 196 10.14 2.65 -14.53
N ILE A 197 11.29 2.25 -15.09
CA ILE A 197 11.59 0.86 -15.43
C ILE A 197 11.62 -0.01 -14.16
N GLY A 198 12.22 0.48 -13.07
CA GLY A 198 12.27 -0.24 -11.80
C GLY A 198 10.91 -0.47 -11.15
N VAL A 199 9.99 0.48 -11.26
CA VAL A 199 8.60 0.29 -10.80
C VAL A 199 7.81 -0.61 -11.75
N LEU A 200 7.96 -0.42 -13.06
CA LEU A 200 7.27 -1.24 -14.07
C LEU A 200 7.70 -2.71 -14.01
N SER A 201 8.95 -3.00 -13.66
CA SER A 201 9.42 -4.38 -13.53
C SER A 201 8.61 -5.14 -12.47
N TYR A 202 8.35 -4.55 -11.30
CA TYR A 202 7.49 -5.15 -10.28
C TYR A 202 6.04 -5.29 -10.77
N VAL A 203 5.51 -4.28 -11.46
CA VAL A 203 4.12 -4.26 -11.95
C VAL A 203 3.86 -5.38 -12.97
N VAL A 204 4.85 -5.69 -13.80
CA VAL A 204 4.77 -6.79 -14.79
C VAL A 204 5.09 -8.13 -14.14
N LEU A 205 6.05 -8.16 -13.21
CA LEU A 205 6.48 -9.39 -12.56
C LEU A 205 5.37 -9.96 -11.68
N LYS A 206 4.61 -9.14 -10.95
CA LYS A 206 3.58 -9.62 -10.01
C LYS A 206 2.48 -10.44 -10.68
N PRO A 207 1.81 -9.99 -11.76
CA PRO A 207 0.84 -10.83 -12.47
C PRO A 207 1.49 -12.06 -13.11
N THR A 208 2.74 -11.94 -13.54
CA THR A 208 3.49 -13.06 -14.14
C THR A 208 3.75 -14.16 -13.09
N THR A 209 4.16 -13.79 -11.88
CA THR A 209 4.39 -14.74 -10.79
C THR A 209 3.09 -15.34 -10.25
N THR A 210 2.00 -14.58 -10.24
CA THR A 210 0.65 -15.10 -9.98
C THR A 210 0.23 -16.12 -11.05
N PHE A 211 0.47 -15.84 -12.33
CA PHE A 211 0.15 -16.78 -13.41
C PHE A 211 0.99 -18.07 -13.33
N ILE A 212 2.28 -17.95 -13.04
CA ILE A 212 3.17 -19.10 -12.78
C ILE A 212 2.64 -19.93 -11.61
N THR A 213 2.21 -19.26 -10.53
CA THR A 213 1.63 -19.92 -9.36
C THR A 213 0.40 -20.75 -9.72
N VAL A 214 -0.54 -20.18 -10.49
CA VAL A 214 -1.74 -20.90 -10.94
C VAL A 214 -1.37 -22.12 -11.79
N ILE A 215 -0.43 -21.99 -12.73
CA ILE A 215 0.02 -23.13 -13.54
C ILE A 215 0.69 -24.20 -12.68
N SER A 216 1.59 -23.82 -11.77
CA SER A 216 2.28 -24.74 -10.88
C SER A 216 1.33 -25.47 -9.92
N GLN A 217 0.22 -24.83 -9.53
CA GLN A 217 -0.84 -25.46 -8.75
C GLN A 217 -1.62 -26.49 -9.58
N LEU A 218 -1.92 -26.21 -10.85
CA LEU A 218 -2.56 -27.19 -11.74
C LEU A 218 -1.69 -28.43 -11.99
N LEU A 219 -0.36 -28.28 -11.90
CA LEU A 219 0.61 -29.36 -12.06
C LEU A 219 0.97 -30.07 -10.74
N ASP A 220 0.42 -29.63 -9.60
CA ASP A 220 0.70 -30.16 -8.25
C ASP A 220 2.17 -30.04 -7.78
N ILE A 221 2.94 -29.14 -8.40
CA ILE A 221 4.38 -28.90 -8.13
C ILE A 221 4.60 -27.68 -7.21
N TYR A 222 3.57 -26.85 -7.00
CA TYR A 222 3.70 -25.58 -6.26
C TYR A 222 4.17 -25.76 -4.82
N GLY A 223 3.57 -26.71 -4.07
CA GLY A 223 3.92 -26.99 -2.65
C GLY A 223 3.55 -25.84 -1.71
N ASP A 224 2.26 -25.71 -1.38
CA ASP A 224 1.75 -24.63 -0.52
C ASP A 224 2.42 -24.63 0.87
N GLY A 225 3.10 -23.53 1.23
CA GLY A 225 3.65 -23.31 2.58
C GLY A 225 4.96 -24.06 2.89
N GLU A 226 5.49 -24.87 1.98
CA GLU A 226 6.74 -25.60 2.16
C GLU A 226 7.97 -24.71 1.86
N MET A 227 8.30 -23.80 2.78
CA MET A 227 9.40 -22.83 2.58
C MET A 227 10.79 -23.44 2.44
N LEU A 228 11.02 -24.63 3.01
CA LEU A 228 12.35 -25.28 3.07
C LEU A 228 12.58 -26.32 1.97
N ASN A 229 11.55 -26.64 1.17
CA ASN A 229 11.67 -27.62 0.09
C ASN A 229 12.06 -26.91 -1.21
N PHE A 230 13.36 -26.88 -1.52
CA PHE A 230 13.89 -26.30 -2.77
C PHE A 230 13.42 -27.01 -4.05
N ASN A 231 12.73 -28.15 -3.94
CA ASN A 231 12.19 -28.89 -5.09
C ASN A 231 10.79 -28.39 -5.52
N LYS A 232 10.20 -27.45 -4.77
CA LYS A 232 8.87 -26.88 -5.03
C LYS A 232 8.97 -25.48 -5.61
N THR A 233 7.96 -25.05 -6.37
CA THR A 233 7.97 -23.73 -7.05
C THR A 233 7.74 -22.55 -6.09
N TYR A 234 7.04 -22.78 -4.98
CA TYR A 234 6.68 -21.76 -3.97
C TYR A 234 7.85 -20.87 -3.49
N PRO A 235 8.99 -21.40 -2.98
CA PRO A 235 10.08 -20.57 -2.46
C PRO A 235 10.71 -19.66 -3.53
N TYR A 236 10.81 -20.13 -4.78
CA TYR A 236 11.38 -19.32 -5.87
C TYR A 236 10.49 -18.15 -6.23
N VAL A 237 9.18 -18.38 -6.38
CA VAL A 237 8.20 -17.32 -6.66
C VAL A 237 8.22 -16.28 -5.53
N MET A 238 8.23 -16.74 -4.28
CA MET A 238 8.27 -15.85 -3.12
C MET A 238 9.56 -15.01 -3.08
N PHE A 239 10.73 -15.61 -3.36
CA PHE A 239 12.00 -14.89 -3.37
C PHE A 239 12.04 -13.82 -4.47
N ILE A 240 11.63 -14.16 -5.70
CA ILE A 240 11.60 -13.24 -6.83
C ILE A 240 10.67 -12.05 -6.54
N ASP A 241 9.47 -12.32 -5.99
CA ASP A 241 8.51 -11.29 -5.61
C ASP A 241 9.09 -10.31 -4.58
N ASN A 242 9.74 -10.84 -3.53
CA ASN A 242 10.35 -10.02 -2.48
C ASN A 242 11.49 -9.15 -3.04
N CYS A 243 12.36 -9.71 -3.89
CA CYS A 243 13.43 -8.94 -4.54
C CYS A 243 12.87 -7.81 -5.43
N ALA A 244 11.85 -8.10 -6.23
CA ALA A 244 11.20 -7.12 -7.08
C ALA A 244 10.50 -6.01 -6.27
N GLN A 245 9.86 -6.38 -5.16
CA GLN A 245 9.19 -5.46 -4.25
C GLN A 245 10.19 -4.53 -3.54
N VAL A 246 11.30 -5.07 -3.05
CA VAL A 246 12.39 -4.28 -2.46
C VAL A 246 12.95 -3.30 -3.49
N TRP A 247 13.17 -3.75 -4.72
CA TRP A 247 13.65 -2.89 -5.81
C TRP A 247 12.68 -1.76 -6.15
N ALA A 248 11.39 -2.05 -6.27
CA ALA A 248 10.37 -1.03 -6.57
C ALA A 248 10.27 0.01 -5.46
N VAL A 249 10.22 -0.42 -4.20
CA VAL A 249 10.16 0.49 -3.04
C VAL A 249 11.43 1.33 -2.93
N TYR A 250 12.57 0.75 -3.27
CA TYR A 250 13.84 1.47 -3.35
C TYR A 250 13.80 2.58 -4.41
N CYS A 251 13.38 2.28 -5.65
CA CYS A 251 13.23 3.29 -6.71
C CYS A 251 12.25 4.40 -6.32
N LEU A 252 11.17 4.05 -5.64
CA LEU A 252 10.19 4.99 -5.10
C LEU A 252 10.79 5.86 -3.98
N GLY A 253 11.55 5.25 -3.08
CA GLY A 253 12.25 5.95 -2.00
C GLY A 253 13.24 6.98 -2.53
N ASP A 254 14.10 6.59 -3.47
CA ASP A 254 15.04 7.49 -4.14
C ASP A 254 14.32 8.62 -4.90
N PHE A 255 13.16 8.33 -5.51
CA PHE A 255 12.35 9.36 -6.16
C PHE A 255 11.78 10.39 -5.16
N THR A 256 11.31 9.93 -4.00
CA THR A 256 10.77 10.82 -2.94
C THR A 256 11.83 11.61 -2.18
N SER A 257 13.06 11.09 -2.09
CA SER A 257 14.17 11.78 -1.43
C SER A 257 14.81 12.86 -2.31
N SER A 258 14.52 12.84 -3.62
CA SER A 258 15.01 13.83 -4.59
C SER A 258 14.68 15.27 -4.18
N PRO A 259 15.58 16.26 -4.37
CA PRO A 259 15.38 17.63 -3.91
C PRO A 259 14.24 18.36 -4.63
N SER A 260 13.84 17.89 -5.82
CA SER A 260 12.62 18.33 -6.50
C SER A 260 11.35 17.84 -5.79
N ALA A 261 11.44 16.73 -5.07
CA ALA A 261 10.37 16.03 -4.39
C ALA A 261 10.38 16.19 -2.87
N ARG A 262 11.13 17.17 -2.33
CA ARG A 262 11.19 17.50 -0.90
C ARG A 262 9.86 18.11 -0.43
N LEU A 263 8.82 17.29 -0.50
CA LEU A 263 7.48 17.47 0.03
C LEU A 263 7.64 17.63 1.55
N ARG A 264 6.98 18.65 2.10
CA ARG A 264 6.97 18.88 3.55
C ARG A 264 6.34 17.71 4.33
N ASP A 265 5.64 16.80 3.62
CA ASP A 265 4.93 15.63 4.16
C ASP A 265 5.24 14.29 3.42
N SER A 266 6.30 14.18 2.60
CA SER A 266 6.60 12.93 1.83
C SER A 266 6.82 11.71 2.72
N HIS A 267 7.37 11.91 3.92
CA HIS A 267 7.63 10.83 4.86
C HIS A 267 6.33 10.12 5.27
N ILE A 268 5.21 10.83 5.44
CA ILE A 268 3.93 10.24 5.83
C ILE A 268 3.37 9.40 4.68
N ILE A 269 3.42 9.91 3.45
CA ILE A 269 2.91 9.20 2.27
C ILE A 269 3.77 7.96 1.96
N PHE A 270 5.09 8.07 2.12
CA PHE A 270 6.03 6.94 1.98
C PHE A 270 5.87 5.90 3.10
N LEU A 271 5.68 6.34 4.35
CA LEU A 271 5.33 5.44 5.47
C LEU A 271 3.98 4.77 5.23
N TYR A 272 2.99 5.48 4.70
CA TYR A 272 1.68 4.92 4.37
C TYR A 272 1.80 3.86 3.26
N ALA A 273 2.52 4.14 2.17
CA ALA A 273 2.77 3.17 1.11
C ALA A 273 3.61 1.96 1.60
N ARG A 274 4.59 2.19 2.48
CA ARG A 274 5.44 1.14 3.07
C ARG A 274 4.64 0.25 4.03
N SER A 275 3.84 0.82 4.91
CA SER A 275 2.93 0.09 5.80
C SER A 275 1.89 -0.72 5.02
N PHE A 276 1.49 -0.25 3.85
CA PHE A 276 0.45 -0.86 3.02
C PHE A 276 0.97 -1.99 2.12
N VAL A 277 2.16 -1.82 1.54
CA VAL A 277 2.80 -2.81 0.64
C VAL A 277 3.52 -3.91 1.44
N PHE A 278 4.03 -3.61 2.65
CA PHE A 278 4.69 -4.61 3.51
C PHE A 278 3.79 -5.20 4.60
N ALA A 279 2.51 -4.83 4.68
CA ALA A 279 1.54 -5.56 5.50
C ALA A 279 1.13 -6.88 4.83
N ARG A 280 2.09 -7.74 4.46
CA ARG A 280 1.85 -9.18 4.32
C ARG A 280 1.98 -9.80 5.70
N PRO A 281 0.90 -10.28 6.34
CA PRO A 281 0.97 -11.03 7.58
C PRO A 281 1.20 -12.53 7.29
N SER A 282 2.01 -12.89 6.29
CA SER A 282 2.30 -14.29 5.96
C SER A 282 3.67 -14.77 6.45
N LEU A 283 4.50 -13.87 7.00
CA LEU A 283 5.82 -14.21 7.55
C LEU A 283 6.05 -13.74 9.00
N THR A 284 5.07 -13.05 9.60
CA THR A 284 5.21 -12.44 10.93
C THR A 284 4.45 -13.16 12.04
N GLN A 285 3.82 -14.31 11.79
CA GLN A 285 3.22 -15.10 12.88
C GLN A 285 4.25 -15.91 13.67
N ASN A 286 5.44 -16.20 13.12
CA ASN A 286 6.44 -17.06 13.77
C ASN A 286 7.77 -16.38 14.14
N LEU A 287 7.95 -15.08 13.87
CA LEU A 287 9.25 -14.39 14.06
C LEU A 287 9.17 -13.03 14.78
N LEU A 288 8.01 -12.61 15.27
CA LEU A 288 7.85 -11.40 16.06
C LEU A 288 7.03 -11.68 17.32
N GLU A 289 7.57 -12.51 18.21
CA GLU A 289 7.49 -12.15 19.62
C GLU A 289 8.55 -11.09 19.90
N PRO A 290 8.21 -9.80 20.00
CA PRO A 290 9.11 -8.83 20.57
C PRO A 290 9.30 -9.15 22.07
N ALA A 291 10.38 -9.86 22.40
CA ALA A 291 10.87 -10.10 23.76
C ALA A 291 11.18 -8.82 24.58
N TRP A 292 10.86 -7.64 24.05
CA TRP A 292 11.06 -6.32 24.65
C TRP A 292 9.77 -5.67 25.17
N LEU A 293 8.59 -6.30 24.98
CA LEU A 293 7.31 -5.80 25.50
C LEU A 293 7.15 -5.82 27.05
N PRO A 294 7.86 -6.66 27.84
CA PRO A 294 7.72 -6.61 29.31
C PRO A 294 8.41 -5.40 29.96
N SER A 295 9.38 -4.77 29.29
CA SER A 295 10.30 -3.80 29.92
C SER A 295 9.74 -2.38 30.02
N ILE A 296 8.57 -2.09 29.42
CA ILE A 296 7.92 -0.76 29.46
C ILE A 296 6.83 -0.70 30.54
N LEU A 297 6.41 -1.83 31.10
CA LEU A 297 5.39 -1.91 32.16
C LEU A 297 5.96 -1.98 33.59
N SER A 298 7.29 -1.85 33.77
CA SER A 298 7.95 -2.04 35.07
C SER A 298 8.76 -0.85 35.60
N MET A 299 8.49 0.39 35.16
CA MET A 299 9.03 1.58 35.85
C MET A 299 8.05 1.98 36.97
N PRO A 300 8.43 1.93 38.26
CA PRO A 300 7.59 2.41 39.36
C PRO A 300 7.48 3.94 39.31
N GLY A 301 6.37 4.45 39.86
CA GLY A 301 5.93 5.85 39.79
C GLY A 301 6.86 6.89 40.39
#